data_AF-A0A8T5EYN7-F1
#
_entry.id   AF-A0A8T5EYN7-F1
#
_cell.length_a   1.000
_cell.length_b   1.000
_cell.length_c   1.000
_cell.angle_alpha   90.00
_cell.angle_beta   90.00
_cell.angle_gamma   90.00
#
_symmetry.space_group_name_H-M   'P 1'
#
loop_
_entity.id
_entity.type
_entity.pdbx_description
1 polymer ?
#
loop_
_entity_poly.entity_id
_entity_poly.type
_entity_poly.pdbx_seq_one_letter_code
_entity_poly.pdbx_strand_id
1 'polypeptide(L)'
;MKRGFGDLFNDSVGELKNNFKLTSKVVFLLYFIPLILVSIFQIILYINTGYFSYDLLDFEMEFPFSFLFDLFLGIFYVLMASSLVYFSLQKKKINFNETLEGGKKYFWAFVGLFILIGLFVSLWSLLFIIPGIIFAIYWILSEYLLIDKKSTIWESMRSSKKLIKGNWWRTFGFVILIAIFTLIISFVFSIPEGIFGSFLKLRMAMGIIPSTIQLVWLEIFALISSLAYFVVVPFTIFFYKNLYLNLKKK
;
A
#
# COMPACT_ATOMS: atom_id res chain seq x y z
N MET A 1 -22.25 -3.21 -22.53
CA MET A 1 -21.17 -4.19 -22.75
C MET A 1 -20.27 -4.22 -21.52
N LYS A 2 -19.79 -5.38 -21.08
CA LYS A 2 -18.94 -5.55 -19.88
C LYS A 2 -17.56 -4.91 -20.13
N ARG A 3 -17.27 -3.72 -19.60
CA ARG A 3 -16.00 -2.98 -19.83
C ARG A 3 -14.75 -3.83 -19.58
N GLY A 4 -13.89 -3.99 -20.57
CA GLY A 4 -12.69 -4.82 -20.53
C GLY A 4 -11.61 -4.29 -19.57
N PHE A 5 -10.52 -5.03 -19.38
CA PHE A 5 -9.39 -4.56 -18.59
C PHE A 5 -8.83 -3.23 -19.13
N GLY A 6 -8.61 -3.16 -20.45
CA GLY A 6 -8.07 -1.97 -21.11
C GLY A 6 -8.92 -0.72 -20.90
N ASP A 7 -10.25 -0.85 -20.93
CA ASP A 7 -11.16 0.27 -20.66
C ASP A 7 -11.01 0.78 -19.22
N LEU A 8 -10.98 -0.14 -18.24
CA LEU A 8 -10.84 0.23 -16.83
C LEU A 8 -9.46 0.81 -16.54
N PHE A 9 -8.42 0.25 -17.16
CA PHE A 9 -7.04 0.72 -17.06
C PHE A 9 -6.90 2.14 -17.60
N ASN A 10 -7.39 2.40 -18.81
CA ASN A 10 -7.31 3.72 -19.45
C ASN A 10 -8.07 4.78 -18.65
N ASP A 11 -9.25 4.46 -18.13
CA ASP A 11 -9.98 5.36 -17.23
C ASP A 11 -9.18 5.68 -15.96
N SER A 12 -8.61 4.64 -15.33
CA SER A 12 -7.83 4.82 -14.10
C SER A 12 -6.57 5.65 -14.33
N VAL A 13 -5.90 5.49 -15.46
CA VAL A 13 -4.79 6.37 -15.88
C VAL A 13 -5.29 7.81 -16.09
N GLY A 14 -6.43 7.98 -16.76
CA GLY A 14 -7.04 9.29 -16.98
C GLY A 14 -7.37 10.00 -15.66
N GLU A 15 -7.96 9.30 -14.71
CA GLU A 15 -8.28 9.81 -13.38
C GLU A 15 -7.05 10.15 -12.55
N LEU A 16 -6.02 9.29 -12.60
CA LEU A 16 -4.74 9.57 -11.97
C LEU A 16 -4.13 10.87 -12.53
N LYS A 17 -4.05 11.01 -13.86
CA LYS A 17 -3.51 12.22 -14.50
C LYS A 17 -4.31 13.46 -14.11
N ASN A 18 -5.63 13.38 -14.14
CA ASN A 18 -6.51 14.50 -13.82
C ASN A 18 -6.44 14.94 -12.35
N ASN A 19 -6.09 14.02 -11.44
CA ASN A 19 -6.06 14.25 -10.00
C ASN A 19 -4.66 14.08 -9.39
N PHE A 20 -3.60 14.10 -10.22
CA PHE A 20 -2.24 13.79 -9.78
C PHE A 20 -1.77 14.72 -8.66
N LYS A 21 -2.02 16.02 -8.78
CA LYS A 21 -1.63 17.00 -7.76
C LYS A 21 -2.23 16.69 -6.39
N LEU A 22 -3.52 16.33 -6.34
CA LEU A 22 -4.21 16.05 -5.08
C LEU A 22 -3.77 14.70 -4.52
N THR A 23 -3.78 13.65 -5.34
CA THR A 23 -3.40 12.29 -4.91
C THR A 23 -1.94 12.23 -4.46
N SER A 24 -1.01 12.83 -5.20
CA SER A 24 0.39 12.96 -4.78
C SER A 24 0.56 13.77 -3.51
N LYS A 25 -0.24 14.82 -3.28
CA LYS A 25 -0.21 15.55 -2.00
C LYS A 25 -0.67 14.67 -0.84
N VAL A 26 -1.67 13.82 -1.04
CA VAL A 26 -2.14 12.86 -0.02
C VAL A 26 -1.06 11.82 0.27
N VAL A 27 -0.45 11.21 -0.76
CA VAL A 27 0.64 10.23 -0.59
C VAL A 27 1.87 10.87 0.08
N PHE A 28 2.25 12.08 -0.33
CA PHE A 28 3.38 12.78 0.28
C PHE A 28 3.16 13.03 1.77
N LEU A 29 2.01 13.60 2.15
CA LEU A 29 1.75 14.00 3.53
C LEU A 29 1.42 12.82 4.45
N LEU A 30 0.75 11.78 3.94
CA LEU A 30 0.26 10.67 4.76
C LEU A 30 1.07 9.37 4.62
N TYR A 31 2.10 9.33 3.78
CA TYR A 31 2.98 8.16 3.68
C TYR A 31 4.45 8.58 3.62
N PHE A 32 4.83 9.43 2.68
CA PHE A 32 6.24 9.76 2.45
C PHE A 32 6.87 10.57 3.60
N ILE A 33 6.18 11.57 4.17
CA ILE A 33 6.68 12.31 5.34
C ILE A 33 6.83 11.38 6.57
N PRO A 34 5.80 10.61 6.99
CA PRO A 34 5.95 9.64 8.08
C PRO A 34 7.11 8.67 7.85
N LEU A 35 7.29 8.18 6.61
CA LEU A 35 8.40 7.32 6.24
C LEU A 35 9.75 8.01 6.44
N ILE A 36 9.93 9.24 5.95
CA ILE A 36 11.17 10.01 6.16
C ILE A 36 11.46 10.19 7.65
N LEU A 37 10.44 10.50 8.46
CA LEU A 37 10.62 10.68 9.91
C LEU A 37 11.10 9.38 10.58
N VAL A 38 10.51 8.25 10.20
CA VAL A 38 10.93 6.92 10.67
C VAL A 38 12.36 6.61 10.21
N SER A 39 12.68 6.82 8.94
CA SER A 39 14.04 6.58 8.40
C SER A 39 15.09 7.45 9.09
N ILE A 40 14.83 8.74 9.30
CA ILE A 40 15.75 9.63 10.04
C ILE A 40 15.95 9.12 11.46
N PHE A 41 14.86 8.73 12.14
CA PHE A 41 14.95 8.23 13.50
C PHE A 41 15.73 6.91 13.58
N GLN A 42 15.51 5.98 12.65
CA GLN A 42 16.27 4.74 12.54
C GLN A 42 17.75 5.00 12.30
N ILE A 43 18.10 5.94 11.40
CA ILE A 43 19.50 6.36 11.18
C ILE A 43 20.12 6.91 12.46
N ILE A 44 19.42 7.78 13.19
CA ILE A 44 19.91 8.38 14.44
C ILE A 44 20.11 7.31 15.51
N LEU A 45 19.12 6.42 15.71
CA LEU A 45 19.23 5.30 16.63
C LEU A 45 20.44 4.45 16.30
N TYR A 46 20.59 4.12 15.03
CA TYR A 46 21.70 3.32 14.54
C TYR A 46 23.07 3.96 14.85
N ILE A 47 23.25 5.24 14.53
CA ILE A 47 24.52 5.96 14.80
C ILE A 47 24.87 5.97 16.30
N ASN A 48 23.87 6.14 17.17
CA ASN A 48 24.10 6.29 18.61
C ASN A 48 24.37 4.97 19.34
N THR A 49 23.82 3.87 18.85
CA THR A 49 23.88 2.56 19.49
C THR A 49 24.94 1.66 18.89
N GLY A 50 25.36 1.92 17.64
CA GLY A 50 26.37 1.14 16.97
C GLY A 50 25.94 -0.29 16.64
N TYR A 51 24.63 -0.58 16.56
CA TYR A 51 24.07 -1.90 16.27
C TYR A 51 24.69 -2.53 15.02
N PHE A 52 25.75 -3.31 15.20
CA PHE A 52 26.39 -4.10 14.15
C PHE A 52 26.87 -5.47 14.63
N SER A 53 26.56 -5.85 15.87
CA SER A 53 26.63 -7.25 16.24
C SER A 53 25.27 -7.86 15.89
N TYR A 54 25.23 -8.76 14.92
CA TYR A 54 24.09 -9.68 14.76
C TYR A 54 24.05 -10.71 15.92
N ASP A 55 24.30 -10.25 17.16
CA ASP A 55 24.18 -11.04 18.37
C ASP A 55 22.72 -11.02 18.83
N LEU A 56 22.32 -12.11 19.48
CA LEU A 56 20.93 -12.34 19.90
C LEU A 56 20.38 -11.21 20.78
N LEU A 57 21.22 -10.52 21.55
CA LEU A 57 20.84 -9.40 22.41
C LEU A 57 20.46 -8.14 21.63
N ASP A 58 21.12 -7.88 20.49
CA ASP A 58 20.81 -6.72 19.64
C ASP A 58 19.51 -6.95 18.85
N PHE A 59 19.26 -8.19 18.42
CA PHE A 59 18.01 -8.58 17.77
C PHE A 59 16.78 -8.42 18.70
N GLU A 60 16.91 -8.79 19.97
CA GLU A 60 15.82 -8.63 20.96
C GLU A 60 15.47 -7.17 21.23
N MET A 61 16.43 -6.25 21.12
CA MET A 61 16.16 -4.80 21.26
C MET A 61 15.64 -4.16 19.96
N GLU A 62 16.01 -4.65 18.78
CA GLU A 62 15.56 -4.11 17.48
C GLU A 62 14.09 -4.45 17.16
N PHE A 63 13.63 -5.64 17.57
CA PHE A 63 12.31 -6.14 17.24
C PHE A 63 11.15 -5.24 17.76
N PRO A 64 11.15 -4.77 19.02
CA PRO A 64 10.11 -3.85 19.50
C PRO A 64 10.08 -2.52 18.76
N PHE A 65 11.24 -1.94 18.41
CA PHE A 65 11.29 -0.65 17.71
C PHE A 65 10.79 -0.76 16.27
N SER A 66 11.24 -1.77 15.52
CA SER A 66 10.75 -2.03 14.15
C SER A 66 9.23 -2.22 14.13
N PHE A 67 8.70 -3.04 15.04
CA PHE A 67 7.25 -3.23 15.17
C PHE A 67 6.50 -1.92 15.47
N LEU A 68 7.02 -1.07 16.35
CA LEU A 68 6.40 0.23 16.66
C LEU A 68 6.44 1.19 15.46
N PHE A 69 7.51 1.19 14.67
CA PHE A 69 7.57 1.97 13.43
C PHE A 69 6.59 1.47 12.39
N ASP A 70 6.48 0.16 12.21
CA ASP A 70 5.52 -0.44 11.29
C ASP A 70 4.09 -0.14 11.71
N LEU A 71 3.79 -0.18 13.01
CA LEU A 71 2.49 0.22 13.54
C LEU A 71 2.22 1.71 13.28
N PHE A 72 3.21 2.56 13.50
CA PHE A 72 3.13 4.00 13.23
C PHE A 72 2.86 4.27 11.74
N LEU A 73 3.64 3.68 10.84
CA LEU A 73 3.43 3.78 9.40
C LEU A 73 2.10 3.18 8.97
N GLY A 74 1.66 2.09 9.61
CA GLY A 74 0.37 1.45 9.40
C GLY A 74 -0.79 2.40 9.66
N ILE A 75 -0.77 3.16 10.76
CA ILE A 75 -1.78 4.19 11.07
C ILE A 75 -1.88 5.20 9.93
N PHE A 76 -0.74 5.72 9.48
CA PHE A 76 -0.66 6.69 8.39
C PHE A 76 -1.12 6.11 7.05
N TYR A 77 -0.76 4.86 6.77
CA TYR A 77 -1.22 4.12 5.61
C TYR A 77 -2.74 3.92 5.60
N VAL A 78 -3.35 3.54 6.73
CA VAL A 78 -4.82 3.38 6.82
C VAL A 78 -5.52 4.72 6.56
N LEU A 79 -5.00 5.81 7.11
CA LEU A 79 -5.54 7.15 6.87
C LEU A 79 -5.41 7.57 5.40
N MET A 80 -4.27 7.26 4.76
CA MET A 80 -4.07 7.48 3.32
C MET A 80 -5.08 6.69 2.49
N ALA A 81 -5.22 5.38 2.77
CA ALA A 81 -6.12 4.49 2.05
C ALA A 81 -7.58 4.96 2.18
N SER A 82 -8.05 5.23 3.40
CA SER A 82 -9.42 5.69 3.63
C SER A 82 -9.69 7.05 2.96
N SER A 83 -8.73 7.98 3.00
CA SER A 83 -8.81 9.27 2.31
C SER A 83 -8.91 9.12 0.80
N LEU A 84 -8.04 8.32 0.18
CA LEU A 84 -8.02 8.14 -1.27
C LEU A 84 -9.23 7.36 -1.78
N VAL A 85 -9.69 6.34 -1.05
CA VAL A 85 -10.93 5.61 -1.39
C VAL A 85 -12.14 6.54 -1.27
N TYR A 86 -12.23 7.33 -0.18
CA TYR A 86 -13.29 8.34 -0.03
C TYR A 86 -13.30 9.34 -1.18
N PHE A 87 -12.12 9.86 -1.54
CA PHE A 87 -11.94 10.79 -2.65
C PHE A 87 -12.36 10.17 -3.99
N SER A 88 -11.95 8.93 -4.25
CA SER A 88 -12.24 8.24 -5.51
C SER A 88 -13.73 8.08 -5.80
N LEU A 89 -14.57 8.09 -4.76
CA LEU A 89 -16.03 7.97 -4.86
C LEU A 89 -16.75 9.32 -5.02
N GLN A 90 -16.03 10.45 -4.89
CA GLN A 90 -16.63 11.78 -5.03
C GLN A 90 -16.91 12.11 -6.49
N LYS A 91 -18.12 12.61 -6.76
CA LYS A 91 -18.53 13.06 -8.10
C LYS A 91 -18.04 14.47 -8.44
N LYS A 92 -17.77 15.29 -7.42
CA LYS A 92 -17.26 16.66 -7.56
C LYS A 92 -15.77 16.70 -7.23
N LYS A 93 -15.05 17.66 -7.81
CA LYS A 93 -13.68 17.97 -7.37
C LYS A 93 -13.74 18.46 -5.92
N ILE A 94 -12.97 17.81 -5.04
CA ILE A 94 -12.79 18.22 -3.65
C ILE A 94 -11.32 18.53 -3.40
N ASN A 95 -11.03 19.31 -2.37
CA ASN A 95 -9.67 19.67 -2.01
C ASN A 95 -9.04 18.64 -1.03
N PHE A 96 -7.79 18.90 -0.62
CA PHE A 96 -7.04 18.05 0.30
C PHE A 96 -7.72 17.94 1.69
N ASN A 97 -8.23 19.04 2.23
CA ASN A 97 -8.84 19.05 3.57
C ASN A 97 -10.13 18.21 3.57
N GLU A 98 -11.01 18.41 2.58
CA GLU A 98 -12.21 17.59 2.42
C GLU A 98 -11.89 16.09 2.23
N THR A 99 -10.79 15.79 1.52
CA THR A 99 -10.30 14.42 1.31
C THR A 99 -9.80 13.80 2.62
N LEU A 100 -9.06 14.59 3.42
CA LEU A 100 -8.54 14.17 4.72
C LEU A 100 -9.66 13.98 5.74
N GLU A 101 -10.64 14.89 5.79
CA GLU A 101 -11.82 14.77 6.66
C GLU A 101 -12.64 13.52 6.35
N GLY A 102 -12.84 13.22 5.06
CA GLY A 102 -13.47 11.98 4.63
C GLY A 102 -12.70 10.74 5.07
N GLY A 103 -11.36 10.75 4.93
CA GLY A 103 -10.52 9.65 5.41
C GLY A 103 -10.57 9.47 6.92
N LYS A 104 -10.48 10.57 7.70
CA LYS A 104 -10.62 10.55 9.16
C LYS A 104 -11.96 9.99 9.60
N LYS A 105 -13.05 10.37 8.92
CA LYS A 105 -14.40 9.88 9.19
C LYS A 105 -14.51 8.36 9.08
N TYR A 106 -13.84 7.76 8.10
CA TYR A 106 -13.88 6.30 7.87
C TYR A 106 -12.65 5.56 8.42
N PHE A 107 -11.74 6.24 9.13
CA PHE A 107 -10.48 5.69 9.60
C PHE A 107 -10.68 4.40 10.41
N TRP A 108 -11.46 4.45 11.49
CA TRP A 108 -11.70 3.28 12.34
C TRP A 108 -12.44 2.15 11.63
N ALA A 109 -13.31 2.48 10.68
CA ALA A 109 -14.00 1.49 9.88
C ALA A 109 -13.02 0.75 8.94
N PHE A 110 -12.02 1.46 8.39
CA PHE A 110 -10.93 0.86 7.61
C PHE A 110 -9.97 0.05 8.49
N VAL A 111 -9.61 0.53 9.68
CA VAL A 111 -8.80 -0.24 10.65
C VAL A 111 -9.47 -1.59 10.93
N GLY A 112 -10.75 -1.59 11.31
CA GLY A 112 -11.50 -2.82 11.56
C GLY A 112 -11.63 -3.71 10.32
N LEU A 113 -11.83 -3.12 9.14
CA LEU A 113 -11.89 -3.87 7.88
C LEU A 113 -10.56 -4.55 7.55
N PHE A 114 -9.44 -3.84 7.65
CA PHE A 114 -8.10 -4.39 7.37
C PHE A 114 -7.70 -5.46 8.37
N ILE A 115 -8.00 -5.27 9.67
CA ILE A 115 -7.77 -6.30 10.69
C ILE A 115 -8.58 -7.55 10.39
N LEU A 116 -9.88 -7.42 10.09
CA LEU A 116 -10.73 -8.57 9.81
C LEU A 116 -10.33 -9.29 8.52
N ILE A 117 -10.13 -8.58 7.42
CA ILE A 117 -9.66 -9.17 6.16
C ILE A 117 -8.30 -9.84 6.38
N GLY A 118 -7.36 -9.16 7.03
CA GLY A 118 -6.03 -9.69 7.33
C GLY A 118 -6.10 -10.96 8.15
N LEU A 119 -6.88 -10.98 9.24
CA LEU A 119 -7.06 -12.16 10.09
C LEU A 119 -7.60 -13.34 9.29
N PHE A 120 -8.69 -13.14 8.54
CA PHE A 120 -9.29 -14.25 7.78
C PHE A 120 -8.36 -14.74 6.66
N VAL A 121 -7.75 -13.84 5.88
CA VAL A 121 -6.85 -14.22 4.78
C VAL A 121 -5.62 -14.94 5.35
N SER A 122 -5.05 -14.48 6.46
CA SER A 122 -3.92 -15.14 7.12
C SER A 122 -4.31 -16.51 7.66
N LEU A 123 -5.44 -16.65 8.36
CA LEU A 123 -5.92 -17.97 8.84
C LEU A 123 -6.13 -18.97 7.70
N TRP A 124 -6.74 -18.52 6.60
CA TRP A 124 -6.92 -19.38 5.43
C TRP A 124 -5.60 -19.74 4.78
N SER A 125 -4.67 -18.78 4.65
CA SER A 125 -3.35 -19.01 4.04
C SER A 125 -2.47 -19.95 4.86
N LEU A 126 -2.58 -19.89 6.20
CA LEU A 126 -1.89 -20.81 7.12
C LEU A 126 -2.38 -22.25 6.97
N LEU A 127 -3.68 -22.45 6.73
CA LEU A 127 -4.23 -23.77 6.44
C LEU A 127 -3.86 -24.24 5.03
N PHE A 128 -4.12 -23.40 4.03
CA PHE A 128 -3.81 -23.64 2.62
C PHE A 128 -3.71 -22.32 1.84
N ILE A 129 -2.67 -22.17 1.01
CA ILE A 129 -2.44 -20.95 0.20
C ILE A 129 -3.62 -20.61 -0.72
N ILE A 130 -4.24 -21.64 -1.34
CA ILE A 130 -5.30 -21.46 -2.34
C ILE A 130 -6.56 -20.79 -1.74
N PRO A 131 -7.14 -21.27 -0.62
CA PRO A 131 -8.22 -20.57 0.09
C PRO A 131 -7.91 -19.11 0.42
N GLY A 132 -6.68 -18.79 0.87
CA GLY A 132 -6.27 -17.42 1.17
C GLY A 132 -6.45 -16.48 -0.03
N ILE A 133 -5.96 -16.91 -1.21
CA ILE A 133 -6.11 -16.17 -2.47
C ILE A 133 -7.59 -15.98 -2.81
N ILE A 134 -8.40 -17.04 -2.71
CA ILE A 134 -9.83 -16.99 -3.05
C ILE A 134 -10.56 -15.92 -2.20
N PHE A 135 -10.32 -15.88 -0.89
CA PHE A 135 -10.95 -14.92 0.00
C PHE A 135 -10.44 -13.50 -0.17
N ALA A 136 -9.14 -13.31 -0.44
CA ALA A 136 -8.58 -12.01 -0.78
C ALA A 136 -9.28 -11.40 -2.01
N ILE A 137 -9.50 -12.20 -3.06
CA ILE A 137 -10.24 -11.76 -4.25
C ILE A 137 -11.69 -11.40 -3.91
N TYR A 138 -12.37 -12.17 -3.05
CA TYR A 138 -13.75 -11.88 -2.68
C TYR A 138 -13.94 -10.55 -1.91
N TRP A 139 -12.92 -10.07 -1.21
CA TRP A 139 -13.01 -8.88 -0.35
C TRP A 139 -12.33 -7.63 -0.91
N ILE A 140 -11.77 -7.71 -2.12
CA ILE A 140 -11.05 -6.59 -2.74
C ILE A 140 -11.90 -5.33 -2.98
N LEU A 141 -13.23 -5.45 -3.01
CA LEU A 141 -14.15 -4.33 -3.20
C LEU A 141 -14.85 -3.89 -1.91
N SER A 142 -14.49 -4.46 -0.76
CA SER A 142 -15.12 -4.17 0.53
C SER A 142 -14.95 -2.73 0.97
N GLU A 143 -13.79 -2.12 0.71
CA GLU A 143 -13.49 -0.72 1.07
C GLU A 143 -14.44 0.27 0.38
N TYR A 144 -14.74 0.06 -0.91
CA TYR A 144 -15.66 0.91 -1.66
C TYR A 144 -17.09 0.75 -1.18
N LEU A 145 -17.51 -0.49 -0.89
CA LEU A 145 -18.85 -0.79 -0.36
C LEU A 145 -19.07 -0.23 1.04
N LEU A 146 -18.02 -0.20 1.87
CA LEU A 146 -18.05 0.37 3.21
C LEU A 146 -18.44 1.86 3.15
N ILE A 147 -17.80 2.62 2.26
CA ILE A 147 -18.07 4.06 2.11
C ILE A 147 -19.35 4.33 1.31
N ASP A 148 -19.49 3.73 0.12
CA ASP A 148 -20.57 4.04 -0.82
C ASP A 148 -21.94 3.63 -0.27
N LYS A 149 -22.03 2.52 0.48
CA LYS A 149 -23.28 2.08 1.11
C LYS A 149 -23.41 2.46 2.58
N LYS A 150 -22.40 3.11 3.18
CA LYS A 150 -22.33 3.36 4.64
C LYS A 150 -22.63 2.09 5.46
N SER A 151 -22.14 0.95 4.98
CA SER A 151 -22.46 -0.36 5.53
C SER A 151 -21.55 -0.72 6.70
N THR A 152 -21.95 -1.69 7.52
CA THR A 152 -21.04 -2.27 8.52
C THR A 152 -19.91 -3.05 7.86
N ILE A 153 -18.81 -3.29 8.58
CA ILE A 153 -17.65 -4.02 8.05
C ILE A 153 -18.04 -5.41 7.51
N TRP A 154 -18.85 -6.15 8.26
CA TRP A 154 -19.29 -7.48 7.83
C TRP A 154 -20.21 -7.44 6.60
N GLU A 155 -21.12 -6.46 6.54
CA GLU A 155 -22.00 -6.27 5.40
C GLU A 155 -21.24 -5.88 4.12
N SER A 156 -20.19 -5.07 4.25
CA SER A 156 -19.34 -4.66 3.12
C SER A 156 -18.56 -5.87 2.58
N MET A 157 -18.01 -6.73 3.45
CA MET A 157 -17.36 -8.00 3.08
C MET A 157 -18.32 -8.97 2.41
N ARG A 158 -19.52 -9.17 2.98
CA ARG A 158 -20.55 -10.04 2.39
C ARG A 158 -21.03 -9.52 1.04
N SER A 159 -21.20 -8.20 0.91
CA SER A 159 -21.61 -7.56 -0.34
C SER A 159 -20.52 -7.65 -1.41
N SER A 160 -19.25 -7.50 -1.05
CA SER A 160 -18.12 -7.67 -1.97
C SER A 160 -18.09 -9.09 -2.53
N LYS A 161 -18.19 -10.09 -1.65
CA LYS A 161 -18.26 -11.50 -2.05
C LYS A 161 -19.41 -11.77 -3.02
N LYS A 162 -20.61 -11.26 -2.73
CA LYS A 162 -21.79 -11.39 -3.62
C LYS A 162 -21.54 -10.76 -5.00
N LEU A 163 -20.94 -9.56 -5.03
CA LEU A 163 -20.65 -8.83 -6.26
C LEU A 163 -19.62 -9.57 -7.14
N ILE A 164 -18.64 -10.22 -6.51
CA ILE A 164 -17.53 -10.88 -7.19
C ILE A 164 -17.86 -12.33 -7.58
N LYS A 165 -18.75 -13.04 -6.86
CA LYS A 165 -19.06 -14.47 -7.11
C LYS A 165 -19.36 -14.79 -8.58
N GLY A 166 -20.12 -13.95 -9.28
CA GLY A 166 -20.44 -14.15 -10.70
C GLY A 166 -19.38 -13.64 -11.70
N ASN A 167 -18.28 -13.07 -11.23
CA ASN A 167 -17.19 -12.53 -12.05
C ASN A 167 -15.81 -12.91 -11.47
N TRP A 168 -15.70 -13.98 -10.66
CA TRP A 168 -14.50 -14.26 -9.87
C TRP A 168 -13.25 -14.41 -10.72
N TRP A 169 -13.27 -15.25 -11.76
CA TRP A 169 -12.14 -15.45 -12.68
C TRP A 169 -11.72 -14.18 -13.40
N ARG A 170 -12.68 -13.32 -13.72
CA ARG A 170 -12.41 -12.03 -14.34
C ARG A 170 -11.71 -11.09 -13.36
N THR A 171 -12.23 -10.98 -12.14
CA THR A 171 -11.60 -10.17 -11.09
C THR A 171 -10.20 -10.70 -10.78
N PHE A 172 -10.03 -12.01 -10.66
CA PHE A 172 -8.73 -12.65 -10.45
C PHE A 172 -7.73 -12.29 -11.55
N GLY A 173 -8.11 -12.41 -12.83
CA GLY A 173 -7.26 -11.99 -13.95
C GLY A 173 -6.89 -10.51 -13.90
N PHE A 174 -7.82 -9.64 -13.49
CA PHE A 174 -7.53 -8.21 -13.33
C PHE A 174 -6.56 -7.95 -12.17
N VAL A 175 -6.71 -8.67 -11.05
CA VAL A 175 -5.78 -8.56 -9.91
C VAL A 175 -4.37 -8.98 -10.32
N ILE A 176 -4.21 -10.04 -11.10
CA ILE A 176 -2.90 -10.44 -11.64
C ILE A 176 -2.30 -9.32 -12.50
N LEU A 177 -3.08 -8.73 -13.41
CA LEU A 177 -2.57 -7.65 -14.27
C LEU A 177 -2.17 -6.41 -13.48
N ILE A 178 -2.92 -6.07 -12.42
CA ILE A 178 -2.56 -4.98 -11.50
C ILE A 178 -1.32 -5.33 -10.68
N ALA A 179 -1.18 -6.58 -10.24
CA ALA A 179 0.02 -7.04 -9.54
C ALA A 179 1.26 -6.95 -10.44
N ILE A 180 1.17 -7.35 -11.72
CA ILE A 180 2.24 -7.21 -12.70
C ILE A 180 2.57 -5.73 -12.94
N PHE A 181 1.56 -4.88 -13.10
CA PHE A 181 1.77 -3.43 -13.24
C PHE A 181 2.53 -2.86 -12.04
N THR A 182 2.08 -3.16 -10.81
CA THR A 182 2.74 -2.72 -9.59
C THR A 182 4.18 -3.24 -9.51
N LEU A 183 4.41 -4.50 -9.86
CA LEU A 183 5.74 -5.10 -9.88
C LEU A 183 6.67 -4.36 -10.85
N ILE A 184 6.21 -4.06 -12.06
CA ILE A 184 7.02 -3.34 -13.07
C ILE A 184 7.39 -1.96 -12.56
N ILE A 185 6.44 -1.20 -12.00
CA ILE A 185 6.71 0.14 -11.49
C ILE A 185 7.69 0.06 -10.32
N SER A 186 7.45 -0.79 -9.33
CA SER A 186 8.35 -0.96 -8.19
C SER A 186 9.76 -1.41 -8.60
N PHE A 187 9.86 -2.32 -9.58
CA PHE A 187 11.14 -2.79 -10.10
C PHE A 187 11.97 -1.65 -10.68
N VAL A 188 11.35 -0.77 -11.48
CA VAL A 188 12.04 0.41 -12.05
C VAL A 188 12.64 1.29 -10.96
N PHE A 189 11.87 1.53 -9.88
CA PHE A 189 12.35 2.34 -8.75
C PHE A 189 13.40 1.64 -7.88
N SER A 190 13.48 0.30 -7.90
CA SER A 190 14.52 -0.47 -7.20
C SER A 190 15.85 -0.61 -7.96
N ILE A 191 15.90 -0.32 -9.27
CA ILE A 191 17.13 -0.46 -10.07
C ILE A 191 18.31 0.34 -9.47
N PRO A 192 18.13 1.62 -9.09
CA PRO A 192 19.21 2.40 -8.48
C PRO A 192 19.82 1.72 -7.24
N GLU A 193 18.97 1.10 -6.40
CA GLU A 193 19.38 0.35 -5.21
C GLU A 193 20.23 -0.86 -5.56
N GLY A 194 19.79 -1.66 -6.53
CA GLY A 194 20.50 -2.87 -6.94
C GLY A 194 21.90 -2.58 -7.48
N ILE A 195 22.03 -1.58 -8.36
CA ILE A 195 23.31 -1.22 -8.98
C ILE A 195 24.28 -0.67 -7.93
N PHE A 196 23.86 0.38 -7.22
CA PHE A 196 24.78 1.10 -6.34
C PHE A 196 24.95 0.40 -5.00
N GLY A 197 23.92 -0.29 -4.49
CA GLY A 197 24.05 -1.17 -3.33
C GLY A 197 25.08 -2.28 -3.55
N SER A 198 25.13 -2.87 -4.75
CA SER A 198 26.17 -3.85 -5.10
C SER A 198 27.57 -3.22 -5.13
N PHE A 199 27.70 -2.02 -5.71
CA PHE A 199 28.96 -1.27 -5.71
C PHE A 199 29.46 -0.96 -4.29
N LEU A 200 28.59 -0.49 -3.40
CA LEU A 200 28.95 -0.20 -2.01
C LEU A 200 29.33 -1.47 -1.24
N LYS A 201 28.57 -2.55 -1.36
CA LYS A 201 28.89 -3.83 -0.73
C LYS A 201 30.30 -4.30 -1.09
N LEU A 202 30.68 -4.19 -2.37
CA LEU A 202 32.03 -4.52 -2.82
C LEU A 202 33.09 -3.62 -2.15
N ARG A 203 32.87 -2.30 -2.10
CA ARG A 203 33.82 -1.37 -1.46
C ARG A 203 33.97 -1.58 0.05
N MET A 204 32.89 -1.98 0.72
CA MET A 204 32.93 -2.35 2.14
C MET A 204 33.69 -3.67 2.35
N ALA A 205 33.46 -4.68 1.51
CA ALA A 205 34.20 -5.94 1.56
C ALA A 205 35.72 -5.76 1.34
N MET A 206 36.11 -4.72 0.59
CA MET A 206 37.51 -4.34 0.40
C MET A 206 38.07 -3.44 1.51
N GLY A 207 37.30 -3.14 2.56
CA GLY A 207 37.72 -2.27 3.67
C GLY A 207 37.87 -0.79 3.31
N ILE A 208 37.38 -0.35 2.14
CA ILE A 208 37.50 1.04 1.69
C ILE A 208 36.49 1.95 2.38
N ILE A 209 35.31 1.42 2.68
CA ILE A 209 34.19 2.17 3.26
C ILE A 209 33.76 1.50 4.57
N PRO A 210 33.51 2.25 5.66
CA PRO A 210 32.97 1.70 6.89
C PRO A 210 31.60 1.06 6.68
N SER A 211 31.32 -0.04 7.38
CA SER A 211 30.00 -0.71 7.35
C SER A 211 28.87 0.19 7.85
N THR A 212 29.16 1.25 8.59
CA THR A 212 28.19 2.24 9.05
C THR A 212 27.50 3.03 7.95
N ILE A 213 28.11 3.10 6.77
CA ILE A 213 27.49 3.73 5.60
C ILE A 213 26.37 2.85 5.02
N GLN A 214 26.38 1.54 5.29
CA GLN A 214 25.41 0.60 4.72
C GLN A 214 23.97 0.91 5.10
N LEU A 215 23.68 1.18 6.38
CA LEU A 215 22.30 1.40 6.82
C LEU A 215 21.76 2.75 6.37
N VAL A 216 22.57 3.81 6.47
CA VAL A 216 22.23 5.13 5.91
C VAL A 216 21.87 4.99 4.42
N TRP A 217 22.64 4.17 3.71
CA TRP A 217 22.36 3.86 2.31
C TRP A 217 21.04 3.12 2.11
N LEU A 218 20.79 2.03 2.85
CA LEU A 218 19.53 1.28 2.73
C LEU A 218 18.32 2.18 2.94
N GLU A 219 18.36 3.08 3.92
CA GLU A 219 17.28 4.03 4.18
C GLU A 219 17.08 5.05 3.04
N ILE A 220 18.17 5.60 2.49
CA ILE A 220 18.08 6.51 1.33
C ILE A 220 17.43 5.80 0.14
N PHE A 221 17.75 4.52 -0.09
CA PHE A 221 17.21 3.78 -1.23
C PHE A 221 15.82 3.27 -0.98
N ALA A 222 15.46 2.91 0.25
CA ALA A 222 14.08 2.67 0.64
C ALA A 222 13.22 3.91 0.32
N LEU A 223 13.71 5.12 0.61
CA LEU A 223 13.02 6.37 0.25
C LEU A 223 12.89 6.54 -1.27
N ILE A 224 13.94 6.27 -2.06
CA ILE A 224 13.86 6.33 -3.53
C ILE A 224 12.87 5.30 -4.08
N SER A 225 12.95 4.05 -3.61
CA SER A 225 12.06 2.96 -3.99
C SER A 225 10.60 3.27 -3.64
N SER A 226 10.35 3.94 -2.52
CA SER A 226 9.01 4.34 -2.09
C SER A 226 8.36 5.40 -2.99
N LEU A 227 9.11 6.08 -3.86
CA LEU A 227 8.54 7.01 -4.86
C LEU A 227 7.57 6.31 -5.83
N ALA A 228 7.69 4.99 -6.02
CA ALA A 228 6.71 4.19 -6.75
C ALA A 228 5.27 4.35 -6.20
N TYR A 229 5.11 4.58 -4.90
CA TYR A 229 3.80 4.67 -4.23
C TYR A 229 2.98 5.88 -4.69
N PHE A 230 3.62 6.92 -5.21
CA PHE A 230 2.94 8.09 -5.80
C PHE A 230 2.12 7.73 -7.03
N VAL A 231 2.48 6.65 -7.73
CA VAL A 231 1.77 6.16 -8.92
C VAL A 231 0.93 4.95 -8.55
N VAL A 232 1.54 3.95 -7.91
CA VAL A 232 0.93 2.64 -7.66
C VAL A 232 -0.33 2.75 -6.81
N VAL A 233 -0.27 3.46 -5.68
CA VAL A 233 -1.38 3.49 -4.72
C VAL A 233 -2.61 4.19 -5.31
N PRO A 234 -2.54 5.44 -5.81
CA PRO A 234 -3.70 6.10 -6.38
C PRO A 234 -4.24 5.37 -7.62
N PHE A 235 -3.36 4.83 -8.48
CA PHE A 235 -3.77 4.06 -9.65
C PHE A 235 -4.61 2.83 -9.25
N THR A 236 -4.11 2.05 -8.29
CA THR A 236 -4.78 0.85 -7.80
C THR A 236 -6.15 1.17 -7.20
N ILE A 237 -6.25 2.28 -6.46
CA ILE A 237 -7.52 2.76 -5.91
C ILE A 237 -8.50 3.15 -7.02
N PHE A 238 -8.07 3.92 -8.02
CA PHE A 238 -8.94 4.25 -9.14
C PHE A 238 -9.37 3.02 -9.92
N PHE A 239 -8.47 2.04 -10.12
CA PHE A 239 -8.77 0.80 -10.81
C PHE A 239 -9.84 -0.03 -10.10
N TYR A 240 -9.67 -0.30 -8.81
CA TYR A 240 -10.66 -1.07 -8.07
C TYR A 240 -11.97 -0.30 -7.86
N LYS A 241 -11.92 1.03 -7.75
CA LYS A 241 -13.13 1.87 -7.82
C LYS A 241 -13.85 1.71 -9.16
N ASN A 242 -13.13 1.75 -10.29
CA ASN A 242 -13.71 1.57 -11.62
C ASN A 242 -14.29 0.16 -11.81
N LEU A 243 -13.59 -0.86 -11.30
CA LEU A 243 -14.10 -2.23 -11.26
C LEU A 243 -15.38 -2.33 -10.41
N TYR A 244 -15.39 -1.72 -9.23
CA TYR A 244 -16.55 -1.65 -8.35
C TYR A 244 -17.76 -1.05 -9.07
N LEU A 245 -17.60 0.13 -9.68
CA LEU A 245 -18.69 0.80 -10.40
C LEU A 245 -19.16 0.00 -11.62
N ASN A 246 -18.26 -0.72 -12.31
CA ASN A 246 -18.60 -1.59 -13.43
C ASN A 246 -19.43 -2.80 -12.98
N LEU A 247 -19.11 -3.38 -11.81
CA LEU A 247 -19.86 -4.53 -11.28
C LEU A 247 -21.18 -4.12 -10.61
N LYS A 248 -21.25 -2.93 -9.98
CA LYS A 248 -22.45 -2.41 -9.30
C LYS A 248 -23.60 -2.10 -10.27
N LYS A 249 -23.32 -1.76 -11.53
CA LYS A 249 -24.33 -1.45 -12.56
C LYS A 249 -25.09 -2.68 -13.09
N LYS A 250 -24.90 -3.85 -12.48
CA LYS A 250 -25.69 -5.06 -12.73
C LYS A 250 -26.72 -5.24 -11.64
#